data_AF-H2ZJ72-F1
#
_entry.id   AF-H2ZJ72-F1
#
_cell.length_a   1.000
_cell.length_b   1.000
_cell.length_c   1.000
_cell.angle_alpha   90.00
_cell.angle_beta   90.00
_cell.angle_gamma   90.00
#
_symmetry.space_group_name_H-M   'P 1'
#
loop_
_entity.id
_entity.type
_entity.pdbx_description
1 polymer ?
#
loop_
_entity_poly.entity_id
_entity_poly.type
_entity_poly.pdbx_seq_one_letter_code
_entity_poly.pdbx_strand_id
1 'polypeptide(L)'
;MGDRGVYRCEAVNGYGSEELEIMLLVEVELNTSASYVASEKPIFTEPTKMRRHNFVKPAGSDVRFTCKAKGKPPPQIQWFKDGNFTNLPEGNPRRQQWSLTLRGLTMS
;
A
#
# COMPACT_ATOMS: atom_id res chain seq x y z
N MET A 1 -17.05 -10.99 10.05
CA MET A 1 -16.42 -10.53 8.80
C MET A 1 -17.54 -9.90 7.99
N GLY A 2 -17.40 -8.63 7.59
CA GLY A 2 -18.44 -7.95 6.79
C GLY A 2 -18.23 -8.20 5.30
N ASP A 3 -19.18 -7.76 4.48
CA ASP A 3 -19.15 -7.96 3.01
C ASP A 3 -18.07 -7.11 2.30
N ARG A 4 -17.35 -6.26 3.04
CA ARG A 4 -16.23 -5.49 2.49
C ARG A 4 -15.09 -6.44 2.08
N GLY A 5 -14.68 -6.37 0.82
CA GLY A 5 -13.59 -7.21 0.32
C GLY A 5 -13.29 -7.04 -1.17
N VAL A 6 -12.29 -7.78 -1.65
CA VAL A 6 -12.00 -7.96 -3.07
C VAL A 6 -12.63 -9.26 -3.52
N TYR A 7 -13.47 -9.19 -4.55
CA TYR A 7 -14.16 -10.31 -5.18
C TYR A 7 -13.50 -10.60 -6.52
N ARG A 8 -13.33 -11.87 -6.86
CA ARG A 8 -12.79 -12.33 -8.15
C ARG A 8 -13.91 -13.01 -8.93
N CYS A 9 -14.16 -12.54 -10.15
CA CYS A 9 -15.04 -13.20 -11.11
C CYS A 9 -14.18 -13.92 -12.14
N GLU A 10 -14.47 -15.19 -12.40
CA GLU A 10 -13.74 -16.01 -13.37
C GLU A 10 -14.73 -16.63 -14.35
N ALA A 11 -14.49 -16.45 -15.64
CA ALA A 11 -15.25 -17.04 -16.73
C ALA A 11 -14.41 -18.10 -17.41
N VAL A 12 -14.90 -19.34 -17.49
CA VAL A 12 -14.15 -20.48 -18.05
C VAL A 12 -14.99 -21.20 -19.10
N ASN A 13 -14.37 -21.59 -20.21
CA ASN A 13 -14.93 -22.53 -21.18
C ASN A 13 -13.86 -23.54 -21.64
N GLY A 14 -14.22 -24.42 -22.57
CA GLY A 14 -13.30 -25.44 -23.09
C GLY A 14 -12.05 -24.91 -23.83
N TYR A 15 -11.95 -23.60 -24.02
CA TYR A 15 -10.85 -22.93 -24.72
C TYR A 15 -10.02 -22.00 -23.82
N GLY A 16 -10.38 -21.80 -22.55
CA GLY A 16 -9.60 -21.00 -21.61
C GLY A 16 -10.41 -20.38 -20.48
N SER A 17 -9.77 -19.44 -19.78
CA SER A 17 -10.38 -18.65 -18.72
C SER A 17 -10.00 -17.16 -18.80
N GLU A 18 -10.87 -16.30 -18.26
CA GLU A 18 -10.66 -14.87 -18.09
C GLU A 18 -11.10 -14.46 -16.67
N GLU A 19 -10.38 -13.51 -16.05
CA GLU A 19 -10.61 -13.09 -14.67
C GLU A 19 -10.77 -11.57 -14.52
N LEU A 20 -11.59 -11.15 -13.55
CA LEU A 20 -11.78 -9.77 -13.13
C LEU A 20 -11.77 -9.64 -11.60
N GLU A 21 -11.15 -8.58 -11.07
CA GLU A 21 -11.18 -8.23 -9.65
C GLU A 21 -12.10 -7.02 -9.37
N ILE A 22 -12.93 -7.12 -8.34
CA ILE A 22 -13.94 -6.13 -7.94
C ILE A 22 -13.75 -5.79 -6.46
N MET A 23 -13.54 -4.52 -6.12
CA MET A 23 -13.46 -4.07 -4.72
C MET A 23 -14.83 -3.59 -4.23
N LEU A 24 -15.42 -4.30 -3.26
CA LEU A 24 -16.64 -3.88 -2.57
C LEU A 24 -16.30 -3.11 -1.29
N LEU A 25 -16.75 -1.87 -1.23
CA LEU A 25 -16.70 -1.03 -0.03
C LEU A 25 -18.09 -1.00 0.61
N VAL A 26 -18.16 -1.31 1.92
CA VAL A 26 -19.38 -1.19 2.72
C VAL A 26 -19.18 -0.02 3.67
N GLU A 27 -19.98 1.03 3.48
CA GLU A 27 -19.99 2.23 4.32
C GLU A 27 -21.28 2.24 5.16
N VAL A 28 -21.18 2.63 6.44
CA VAL A 28 -22.36 2.78 7.30
C VAL A 28 -22.88 4.20 7.12
N GLU A 29 -24.09 4.35 6.56
CA GLU A 29 -24.79 5.63 6.57
C GLU A 29 -25.20 5.96 8.01
N LEU A 30 -24.41 6.78 8.69
CA LEU A 30 -24.81 7.38 9.96
C LEU A 30 -25.78 8.51 9.63
N ASN A 31 -27.01 8.46 10.13
CA ASN A 31 -28.06 9.48 10.01
C ASN A 31 -27.72 10.83 10.70
N THR A 32 -26.45 11.22 10.68
CA THR A 32 -25.99 12.58 10.94
C THR A 32 -25.98 13.33 9.63
N SER A 33 -26.43 14.58 9.62
CA SER A 33 -26.24 15.56 8.54
C SER A 33 -24.75 15.91 8.27
N ALA A 34 -23.84 15.01 8.64
CA ALA A 34 -22.44 15.03 8.31
C ALA A 34 -22.31 14.80 6.80
N SER A 35 -21.75 15.81 6.14
CA SER A 35 -21.42 15.83 4.72
C SER A 35 -20.90 14.48 4.21
N TYR A 36 -21.43 14.03 3.06
CA TYR A 36 -20.91 12.91 2.29
C TYR A 36 -19.37 12.95 2.24
N VAL A 37 -18.73 12.11 3.04
CA VAL A 37 -17.29 11.95 3.05
C VAL A 37 -16.98 10.96 1.93
N ALA A 38 -16.97 11.43 0.69
CA ALA A 38 -16.62 10.61 -0.47
C ALA A 38 -15.30 9.88 -0.20
N SER A 39 -15.33 8.54 -0.24
CA SER A 39 -14.11 7.75 -0.10
C SER A 39 -13.21 7.94 -1.31
N GLU A 40 -11.91 8.00 -1.06
CA GLU A 40 -10.90 8.25 -2.08
C GLU A 40 -9.89 7.11 -2.04
N LYS A 41 -9.71 6.41 -3.17
CA LYS A 41 -8.70 5.34 -3.26
C LYS A 41 -7.30 5.90 -2.98
N PRO A 42 -6.41 5.13 -2.34
CA PRO A 42 -5.04 5.55 -2.12
C PRO A 42 -4.31 5.93 -3.41
N ILE A 43 -3.66 7.08 -3.41
CA ILE A 43 -2.74 7.49 -4.47
C ILE A 43 -1.41 7.97 -3.89
N PHE A 44 -0.30 7.60 -4.53
CA PHE A 44 1.00 8.13 -4.15
C PHE A 44 1.11 9.59 -4.58
N THR A 45 1.53 10.46 -3.66
CA THR A 45 1.63 11.90 -3.90
C THR A 45 2.99 12.31 -4.48
N GLU A 46 4.01 11.44 -4.36
CA GLU A 46 5.37 11.70 -4.87
C GLU A 46 5.94 10.51 -5.67
N PRO A 47 5.22 9.98 -6.70
CA PRO A 47 5.59 8.73 -7.38
C PRO A 47 6.96 8.79 -8.06
N THR A 48 7.41 9.96 -8.50
CA THR A 48 8.72 10.14 -9.15
C THR A 48 9.91 9.89 -8.22
N LYS A 49 9.76 10.16 -6.91
CA LYS A 49 10.81 9.86 -5.91
C LYS A 49 10.88 8.37 -5.59
N MET A 50 9.79 7.63 -5.81
CA MET A 50 9.66 6.20 -5.56
C MET A 50 10.07 5.35 -6.77
N ARG A 51 9.89 5.87 -7.98
CA ARG A 51 10.13 5.17 -9.26
C ARG A 51 11.60 5.09 -9.69
N ARG A 52 12.56 5.54 -8.89
CA ARG A 52 13.98 5.33 -9.22
C ARG A 52 14.27 3.83 -9.14
N HIS A 53 14.68 3.25 -10.27
CA HIS A 53 14.85 1.81 -10.40
C HIS A 53 16.03 1.27 -9.59
N ASN A 54 17.14 2.03 -9.49
CA ASN A 54 18.34 1.60 -8.77
C ASN A 54 18.82 2.71 -7.81
N PHE A 55 19.11 2.33 -6.57
CA PHE A 55 19.77 3.18 -5.58
C PHE A 55 21.12 2.56 -5.20
N VAL A 56 22.20 3.22 -5.59
CA VAL A 56 23.56 2.82 -5.17
C VAL A 56 23.95 3.67 -3.97
N LYS A 57 24.33 3.01 -2.88
CA LYS A 57 24.77 3.65 -1.63
C LYS A 57 26.01 2.95 -1.08
N PRO A 58 26.97 3.69 -0.50
CA PRO A 58 28.13 3.07 0.15
C PRO A 58 27.73 2.16 1.31
N ALA A 59 28.51 1.11 1.55
CA ALA A 59 28.38 0.32 2.78
C ALA A 59 28.60 1.21 4.03
N GLY A 60 27.89 0.92 5.11
CA GLY A 60 27.86 1.70 6.34
C GLY A 60 27.02 2.98 6.26
N SER A 61 26.52 3.37 5.09
CA SER A 61 25.63 4.53 4.97
C SER A 61 24.17 4.18 5.29
N ASP A 62 23.34 5.21 5.44
CA ASP A 62 21.91 5.08 5.69
C ASP A 62 21.11 5.45 4.43
N VAL A 63 19.93 4.85 4.26
CA VAL A 63 18.99 5.20 3.20
C VAL A 63 17.57 5.32 3.75
N ARG A 64 16.82 6.31 3.24
CA ARG A 64 15.42 6.53 3.57
C ARG A 64 14.57 6.49 2.32
N PHE A 65 13.71 5.48 2.21
CA PHE A 65 12.66 5.41 1.21
C PHE A 65 11.44 6.17 1.71
N THR A 66 10.76 6.89 0.82
CA THR A 66 9.56 7.67 1.15
C THR A 66 8.44 7.36 0.17
N CYS A 67 7.34 6.84 0.70
CA CYS A 67 6.17 6.30 0.04
C CYS A 67 4.91 7.06 0.50
N LYS A 68 4.87 8.39 0.35
CA LYS A 68 3.70 9.20 0.77
C LYS A 68 2.49 8.88 -0.11
N ALA A 69 1.37 8.58 0.52
CA ALA A 69 0.09 8.43 -0.15
C ALA A 69 -1.00 9.26 0.54
N LYS A 70 -2.05 9.60 -0.22
CA LYS A 70 -3.29 10.17 0.29
C LYS A 70 -4.45 9.28 -0.09
N GLY A 71 -5.54 9.36 0.65
CA GLY A 71 -6.76 8.59 0.43
C GLY A 71 -7.72 8.82 1.59
N LYS A 72 -8.96 8.38 1.41
CA LYS A 72 -10.00 8.50 2.42
C LYS A 72 -10.74 7.17 2.54
N PRO A 73 -10.62 6.45 3.66
CA PRO A 73 -9.82 6.77 4.86
C PRO A 73 -8.30 6.80 4.59
N PRO A 74 -7.49 7.38 5.49
CA PRO A 74 -6.03 7.46 5.32
C PRO A 74 -5.39 6.08 5.06
N PRO A 75 -4.53 5.94 4.03
CA PRO A 75 -3.96 4.64 3.69
C PRO A 75 -2.99 4.11 4.76
N GLN A 76 -2.95 2.78 4.88
CA GLN A 76 -1.90 2.07 5.60
C GLN A 76 -0.79 1.69 4.61
N ILE A 77 0.47 1.94 4.97
CA ILE A 77 1.64 1.57 4.16
C ILE A 77 2.32 0.36 4.77
N GLN A 78 2.69 -0.59 3.91
CA GLN A 78 3.48 -1.76 4.26
C GLN A 78 4.69 -1.85 3.33
N TRP A 79 5.82 -2.30 3.87
CA TRP A 79 7.07 -2.44 3.13
C TRP A 79 7.42 -3.92 2.96
N PHE A 80 7.88 -4.26 1.77
CA PHE A 80 8.30 -5.61 1.41
C PHE A 80 9.74 -5.55 0.86
N LYS A 81 10.56 -6.53 1.25
CA LYS A 81 11.90 -6.77 0.71
C LYS A 81 11.89 -8.17 0.09
N ASP A 82 12.24 -8.27 -1.19
CA ASP A 82 12.31 -9.55 -1.91
C ASP A 82 11.01 -10.38 -1.78
N GLY A 83 9.86 -9.70 -1.90
CA GLY A 83 8.53 -10.31 -1.76
C GLY A 83 8.07 -10.59 -0.32
N ASN A 84 8.94 -10.44 0.68
CA ASN A 84 8.63 -10.73 2.07
C ASN A 84 8.32 -9.47 2.88
N PHE A 85 7.29 -9.55 3.73
CA PHE A 85 6.93 -8.46 4.64
C PHE A 85 8.08 -8.17 5.62
N THR A 86 8.49 -6.92 5.72
CA THR A 86 9.59 -6.54 6.62
C THR A 86 9.05 -6.08 7.98
N ASN A 87 9.40 -6.79 9.05
CA ASN A 87 9.19 -6.35 10.44
C ASN A 87 10.25 -5.31 10.91
N LEU A 88 10.86 -4.57 9.98
CA LEU A 88 11.99 -3.69 10.30
C LEU A 88 11.58 -2.61 11.33
N PRO A 89 12.49 -2.22 12.25
CA PRO A 89 12.17 -1.48 13.47
C PRO A 89 11.55 -0.08 13.29
N GLU A 90 11.54 0.49 12.08
CA GLU A 90 10.84 1.74 11.76
C GLU A 90 9.61 1.55 10.85
N GLY A 91 9.26 0.31 10.49
CA GLY A 91 8.00 -0.06 9.88
C GLY A 91 6.98 -0.41 10.96
N ASN A 92 6.66 0.52 11.86
CA ASN A 92 5.62 0.28 12.86
C ASN A 92 4.26 0.24 12.15
N PRO A 93 3.57 -0.92 12.10
CA PRO A 93 2.30 -1.06 11.37
C PRO A 93 1.17 -0.21 11.97
N ARG A 94 1.38 0.41 13.15
CA ARG A 94 0.37 1.18 13.88
C ARG A 94 0.43 2.70 13.66
N ARG A 95 1.42 3.23 12.95
CA ARG A 95 1.53 4.67 12.67
C ARG A 95 1.68 4.88 11.17
N GLN A 96 1.07 5.95 10.64
CA GLN A 96 1.15 6.38 9.23
C GLN A 96 2.60 6.73 8.84
N GLN A 97 3.46 5.74 8.78
CA GLN A 97 4.89 5.89 8.56
C GLN A 97 5.14 5.63 7.08
N TRP A 98 5.01 6.70 6.29
CA TRP A 98 5.26 6.70 4.85
C TRP A 98 6.70 6.36 4.48
N SER A 99 7.60 6.13 5.44
CA SER A 99 9.03 6.03 5.18
C SER A 99 9.65 4.80 5.83
N LEU A 100 10.54 4.15 5.09
CA LEU A 100 11.39 3.07 5.55
C LEU A 100 12.83 3.60 5.62
N THR A 101 13.44 3.55 6.79
CA THR A 101 14.86 3.88 6.97
C THR A 101 15.64 2.59 7.20
N LEU A 102 16.67 2.37 6.38
CA LEU A 102 17.67 1.35 6.61
C LEU A 102 18.95 2.05 7.07
N ARG A 103 19.54 1.58 8.16
CA ARG A 103 20.77 2.15 8.71
C ARG A 103 21.93 1.17 8.61
N GLY A 104 23.14 1.70 8.42
CA GLY A 104 24.35 0.90 8.38
C GLY A 104 24.29 -0.19 7.31
N LEU A 105 24.03 0.20 6.06
CA LEU A 105 23.88 -0.74 4.95
C LEU A 105 25.07 -1.68 4.86
N THR A 106 24.82 -2.99 4.85
CA THR A 106 25.85 -4.01 4.68
C THR A 106 25.83 -4.54 3.25
N MET A 107 26.99 -4.98 2.76
CA MET A 107 27.02 -5.87 1.61
C MET A 107 26.62 -7.26 2.09
N SER A 108 25.73 -7.90 1.35
CA SER A 108 25.40 -9.33 1.52
C SER A 108 26.54 -10.21 1.02
#